data_AF-A0A7V6XK41-F1
#
_entry.id   AF-A0A7V6XK41-F1
#
_cell.length_a   1.000
_cell.length_b   1.000
_cell.length_c   1.000
_cell.angle_alpha   90.00
_cell.angle_beta   90.00
_cell.angle_gamma   90.00
#
_symmetry.space_group_name_H-M   'P 1'
#
loop_
_entity.id
_entity.type
_entity.pdbx_description
1 polymer ?
#
loop_
_entity_poly.entity_id
_entity_poly.type
_entity_poly.pdbx_seq_one_letter_code
_entity_poly.pdbx_strand_id
1 'polypeptide(L)'
;MSFENRPLGVIPSPPDFRDYRLNEFTDVYSTFPNYYLVPPYEKESDVPIYDQGYTSMCVAFTGATITEQQEYDESGKFVRVSPGWIYGNRDTGMYMGEGMVPREAWAMLCKDGVPPFEDLSFVGSFGECYGYVWQKREALKKKAENFKKKSYVALELKNKDEIRTAIIKCGAINVSIAVHRDFDKVSDDGFLTSYTDGNVRGYHSVTCVGFMEKNDMVYLIIVNSWGKEWGKNGICYMPYNYRGIQELWAITDMKRRVVEATTEAIVIPPGHFVIPFRGLFEAENAEEINWGWDKDGKVYAEAILPPAKRRKIHVLEGSKDIVVETLE
;
A
#
# COMPACT_ATOMS: atom_id res chain seq x y z
N MET A 1 9.58 11.36 -28.00
CA MET A 1 8.53 10.33 -28.22
C MET A 1 7.28 10.79 -27.48
N SER A 2 6.08 10.58 -28.04
CA SER A 2 4.83 10.94 -27.35
C SER A 2 4.58 10.01 -26.16
N PHE A 3 4.20 10.55 -25.00
CA PHE A 3 3.86 9.77 -23.81
C PHE A 3 2.55 8.97 -23.97
N GLU A 4 1.73 9.31 -24.96
CA GLU A 4 0.47 8.60 -25.31
C GLU A 4 0.68 7.11 -25.64
N ASN A 5 1.89 6.72 -26.06
CA ASN A 5 2.23 5.33 -26.40
C ASN A 5 3.01 4.60 -25.30
N ARG A 6 3.22 5.23 -24.13
CA ARG A 6 3.91 4.57 -23.00
C ARG A 6 3.02 3.45 -22.45
N PRO A 7 3.55 2.23 -22.28
CA PRO A 7 2.78 1.15 -21.65
C PRO A 7 2.36 1.52 -20.23
N LEU A 8 1.15 1.12 -19.89
CA LEU A 8 0.56 1.25 -18.57
C LEU A 8 0.56 -0.12 -17.89
N GLY A 9 0.36 -0.17 -16.58
CA GLY A 9 0.61 -1.41 -15.83
C GLY A 9 -0.16 -1.61 -14.55
N VAL A 10 -1.18 -0.80 -14.25
CA VAL A 10 -2.08 -1.11 -13.15
C VAL A 10 -3.15 -2.07 -13.64
N ILE A 11 -3.33 -3.16 -12.90
CA ILE A 11 -4.54 -3.96 -12.89
C ILE A 11 -5.29 -3.56 -11.62
N PRO A 12 -6.45 -2.88 -11.70
CA PRO A 12 -7.13 -2.38 -10.52
C PRO A 12 -7.38 -3.48 -9.48
N SER A 13 -7.08 -3.18 -8.20
CA SER A 13 -7.28 -4.16 -7.12
C SER A 13 -8.77 -4.52 -6.99
N PRO A 14 -9.14 -5.81 -6.98
CA PRO A 14 -10.53 -6.21 -6.74
C PRO A 14 -11.02 -5.70 -5.38
N PRO A 15 -12.27 -5.25 -5.18
CA PRO A 15 -12.73 -4.79 -3.87
C PRO A 15 -12.54 -5.86 -2.77
N ASP A 16 -12.00 -5.46 -1.62
CA ASP A 16 -11.83 -6.34 -0.45
C ASP A 16 -12.14 -5.55 0.83
N PHE A 17 -13.17 -5.97 1.56
CA PHE A 17 -13.62 -5.30 2.79
C PHE A 17 -12.65 -5.50 3.96
N ARG A 18 -11.66 -6.38 3.81
CA ARG A 18 -10.62 -6.66 4.81
C ARG A 18 -9.41 -5.75 4.66
N ASP A 19 -9.38 -4.91 3.63
CA ASP A 19 -8.29 -3.94 3.45
C ASP A 19 -8.24 -3.00 4.65
N TYR A 20 -7.08 -2.94 5.27
CA TYR A 20 -6.86 -2.07 6.43
C TYR A 20 -7.10 -0.61 6.09
N ARG A 21 -7.68 0.12 7.03
CA ARG A 21 -7.99 1.55 6.92
C ARG A 21 -7.06 2.37 7.81
N LEU A 22 -6.80 3.62 7.41
CA LEU A 22 -5.85 4.49 8.11
C LEU A 22 -6.21 4.71 9.59
N ASN A 23 -7.51 4.80 9.90
CA ASN A 23 -8.02 5.01 11.27
C ASN A 23 -7.67 3.88 12.25
N GLU A 24 -7.32 2.69 11.74
CA GLU A 24 -6.83 1.57 12.55
C GLU A 24 -5.38 1.76 13.00
N PHE A 25 -4.67 2.76 12.46
CA PHE A 25 -3.25 3.03 12.75
C PHE A 25 -3.07 4.42 13.39
N THR A 26 -3.82 5.41 12.93
CA THR A 26 -3.69 6.80 13.36
C THR A 26 -5.01 7.55 13.25
N ASP A 27 -5.21 8.55 14.11
CA ASP A 27 -6.32 9.49 13.95
C ASP A 27 -6.09 10.37 12.72
N VAL A 28 -7.18 10.74 12.06
CA VAL A 28 -7.15 11.68 10.93
C VAL A 28 -6.98 13.08 11.48
N TYR A 29 -5.97 13.80 10.96
CA TYR A 29 -5.69 15.17 11.38
C TYR A 29 -6.75 16.14 10.85
N SER A 30 -6.98 17.22 11.58
CA SER A 30 -7.92 18.29 11.18
C SER A 30 -7.22 19.58 10.76
N THR A 31 -5.91 19.69 10.98
CA THR A 31 -5.09 20.87 10.68
C THR A 31 -3.83 20.45 9.93
N PHE A 32 -3.53 21.15 8.85
CA PHE A 32 -2.43 20.81 7.94
C PHE A 32 -1.64 22.06 7.57
N PRO A 33 -0.33 21.93 7.28
CA PRO A 33 0.42 23.02 6.65
C PRO A 33 -0.08 23.25 5.22
N ASN A 34 0.14 24.46 4.68
CA ASN A 34 -0.21 24.78 3.29
C ASN A 34 0.64 24.04 2.27
N TYR A 35 1.82 23.57 2.65
CA TYR A 35 2.73 22.80 1.82
C TYR A 35 3.41 21.75 2.70
N TYR A 36 3.51 20.53 2.19
CA TYR A 36 4.22 19.44 2.83
C TYR A 36 4.88 18.57 1.76
N LEU A 37 6.17 18.30 1.94
CA LEU A 37 6.92 17.31 1.18
C LEU A 37 7.41 16.26 2.17
N VAL A 38 7.33 14.99 1.80
CA VAL A 38 7.76 13.90 2.68
C VAL A 38 9.27 14.01 2.95
N PRO A 39 9.69 13.88 4.22
CA PRO A 39 11.11 13.91 4.54
C PRO A 39 11.83 12.70 3.91
N PRO A 40 13.14 12.79 3.68
CA PRO A 40 14.03 13.91 3.99
C PRO A 40 14.13 14.93 2.84
N TYR A 41 13.21 14.90 1.87
CA TYR A 41 13.24 15.83 0.74
C TYR A 41 12.84 17.24 1.20
N GLU A 42 13.68 18.24 0.91
CA GLU A 42 13.39 19.64 1.22
C GLU A 42 12.78 20.36 0.00
N LYS A 43 13.13 19.90 -1.20
CA LYS A 43 12.69 20.45 -2.48
C LYS A 43 12.20 19.32 -3.38
N GLU A 44 11.23 19.65 -4.23
CA GLU A 44 10.73 18.71 -5.26
C GLU A 44 11.85 18.16 -6.17
N SER A 45 12.91 18.94 -6.38
CA SER A 45 14.10 18.52 -7.15
C SER A 45 14.95 17.45 -6.49
N ASP A 46 14.78 17.24 -5.18
CA ASP A 46 15.53 16.25 -4.40
C ASP A 46 14.93 14.84 -4.60
N VAL A 47 13.67 14.78 -5.06
CA VAL A 47 12.96 13.53 -5.28
C VAL A 47 13.49 12.84 -6.56
N PRO A 48 13.92 11.57 -6.48
CA PRO A 48 14.36 10.82 -7.66
C PRO A 48 13.25 10.69 -8.70
N ILE A 49 13.57 10.98 -9.96
CA ILE A 49 12.68 10.78 -11.11
C ILE A 49 13.22 9.64 -11.96
N TYR A 50 12.42 8.58 -12.10
CA TYR A 50 12.75 7.41 -12.89
C TYR A 50 12.03 7.40 -14.23
N ASP A 51 12.53 6.57 -15.15
CA ASP A 51 11.87 6.26 -16.42
C ASP A 51 11.71 4.74 -16.53
N GLN A 52 10.46 4.26 -16.54
CA GLN A 52 10.13 2.85 -16.70
C GLN A 52 10.37 2.32 -18.13
N GLY A 53 10.71 3.19 -19.06
CA GLY A 53 10.89 2.85 -20.46
C GLY A 53 9.58 2.41 -21.11
N TYR A 54 9.68 1.45 -22.02
CA TYR A 54 8.55 0.79 -22.66
C TYR A 54 8.18 -0.50 -21.93
N THR A 55 7.96 -0.41 -20.61
CA THR A 55 7.53 -1.53 -19.76
C THR A 55 6.24 -1.19 -19.02
N SER A 56 5.55 -2.19 -18.51
CA SER A 56 4.34 -2.05 -17.67
C SER A 56 4.64 -2.06 -16.17
N MET A 57 5.82 -1.55 -15.77
CA MET A 57 6.35 -1.66 -14.39
C MET A 57 5.93 -0.52 -13.45
N CYS A 58 4.98 0.34 -13.81
CA CYS A 58 4.62 1.54 -13.04
C CYS A 58 4.34 1.30 -11.54
N VAL A 59 3.67 0.19 -11.20
CA VAL A 59 3.40 -0.21 -9.80
C VAL A 59 4.70 -0.54 -9.06
N ALA A 60 5.62 -1.25 -9.72
CA ALA A 60 6.92 -1.60 -9.16
C ALA A 60 7.82 -0.38 -8.96
N PHE A 61 7.80 0.58 -9.90
CA PHE A 61 8.50 1.86 -9.71
C PHE A 61 7.89 2.66 -8.56
N THR A 62 6.57 2.71 -8.43
CA THR A 62 5.92 3.37 -7.29
C THR A 62 6.30 2.71 -5.96
N GLY A 63 6.27 1.38 -5.88
CA GLY A 63 6.72 0.65 -4.70
C GLY A 63 8.19 0.88 -4.35
N ALA A 64 9.05 0.96 -5.37
CA ALA A 64 10.45 1.30 -5.19
C ALA A 64 10.62 2.72 -4.64
N THR A 65 10.03 3.73 -5.28
CA THR A 65 10.13 5.13 -4.83
C THR A 65 9.62 5.34 -3.41
N ILE A 66 8.50 4.70 -3.03
CA ILE A 66 7.96 4.76 -1.67
C ILE A 66 8.93 4.12 -0.68
N THR A 67 9.45 2.93 -1.01
CA THR A 67 10.44 2.25 -0.16
C THR A 67 11.69 3.12 -0.01
N GLU A 68 12.28 3.58 -1.10
CA GLU A 68 13.49 4.41 -1.10
C GLU A 68 13.33 5.70 -0.27
N GLN A 69 12.16 6.35 -0.36
CA GLN A 69 11.85 7.52 0.45
C GLN A 69 11.83 7.19 1.94
N GLN A 70 11.09 6.15 2.34
CA GLN A 70 10.96 5.76 3.74
C GLN A 70 12.31 5.34 4.33
N GLU A 71 13.07 4.52 3.61
CA GLU A 71 14.39 4.08 4.06
C GLU A 71 15.38 5.25 4.15
N TYR A 72 15.28 6.23 3.26
CA TYR A 72 16.12 7.42 3.34
C TYR A 72 15.79 8.27 4.56
N ASP A 73 14.50 8.46 4.87
CA ASP A 73 14.06 9.17 6.06
C ASP A 73 14.51 8.47 7.35
N GLU A 74 14.32 7.15 7.43
CA GLU A 74 14.60 6.37 8.64
C GLU A 74 16.10 6.17 8.89
N SER A 75 16.89 5.95 7.84
CA SER A 75 18.32 5.61 7.96
C SER A 75 19.26 6.79 7.72
N GLY A 76 18.78 7.89 7.12
CA GLY A 76 19.60 8.99 6.63
C GLY A 76 20.48 8.62 5.42
N LYS A 77 20.32 7.42 4.84
CA LYS A 77 21.07 6.95 3.68
C LYS A 77 20.14 6.57 2.55
N PHE A 78 20.26 7.28 1.43
CA PHE A 78 19.53 6.93 0.22
C PHE A 78 20.08 5.63 -0.39
N VAL A 79 19.22 4.61 -0.48
CA VAL A 79 19.53 3.32 -1.11
C VAL A 79 18.46 3.03 -2.14
N ARG A 80 18.87 2.82 -3.39
CA ARG A 80 17.94 2.43 -4.46
C ARG A 80 17.56 0.96 -4.34
N VAL A 81 16.30 0.63 -4.57
CA VAL A 81 15.78 -0.75 -4.51
C VAL A 81 15.35 -1.24 -5.89
N SER A 82 15.23 -2.56 -6.06
CA SER A 82 14.96 -3.15 -7.38
C SER A 82 13.46 -3.16 -7.76
N PRO A 83 13.00 -2.34 -8.74
CA PRO A 83 11.64 -2.48 -9.27
C PRO A 83 11.49 -3.80 -10.05
N GLY A 84 12.55 -4.35 -10.64
CA GLY A 84 12.53 -5.67 -11.27
C GLY A 84 12.18 -6.78 -10.28
N TRP A 85 12.68 -6.69 -9.04
CA TRP A 85 12.31 -7.61 -7.98
C TRP A 85 10.83 -7.44 -7.61
N ILE A 86 10.35 -6.22 -7.37
CA ILE A 86 8.94 -5.97 -7.04
C ILE A 86 8.03 -6.51 -8.16
N TYR A 87 8.39 -6.30 -9.42
CA TYR A 87 7.59 -6.72 -10.56
C TYR A 87 7.52 -8.24 -10.74
N GLY A 88 8.65 -8.93 -10.53
CA GLY A 88 8.78 -10.37 -10.70
C GLY A 88 8.49 -11.21 -9.45
N ASN A 89 8.47 -10.60 -8.25
CA ASN A 89 8.24 -11.30 -7.00
C ASN A 89 6.75 -11.54 -6.76
N ARG A 90 6.20 -12.59 -7.40
CA ARG A 90 4.78 -12.98 -7.29
C ARG A 90 4.65 -14.43 -6.84
N ASP A 91 3.70 -14.69 -5.95
CA ASP A 91 3.32 -16.04 -5.55
C ASP A 91 2.33 -16.67 -6.54
N THR A 92 2.27 -18.00 -6.56
CA THR A 92 1.23 -18.74 -7.28
C THR A 92 -0.17 -18.29 -6.84
N GLY A 93 -1.03 -17.94 -7.80
CA GLY A 93 -2.39 -17.44 -7.55
C GLY A 93 -2.53 -15.92 -7.69
N MET A 94 -1.42 -15.18 -7.70
CA MET A 94 -1.41 -13.75 -8.06
C MET A 94 -1.57 -13.53 -9.56
N TYR A 95 -1.75 -12.28 -9.99
CA TYR A 95 -1.77 -11.93 -11.41
C TYR A 95 -0.42 -12.25 -12.09
N MET A 96 -0.43 -13.05 -13.16
CA MET A 96 0.78 -13.52 -13.87
C MET A 96 0.96 -12.90 -15.28
N GLY A 97 0.44 -11.70 -15.50
CA GLY A 97 0.60 -10.96 -16.75
C GLY A 97 1.44 -9.69 -16.61
N GLU A 98 1.61 -8.97 -17.71
CA GLU A 98 2.19 -7.62 -17.72
C GLU A 98 1.31 -6.63 -16.93
N GLY A 99 1.95 -5.73 -16.18
CA GLY A 99 1.31 -4.94 -15.15
C GLY A 99 1.26 -5.68 -13.81
N MET A 100 0.69 -5.04 -12.78
CA MET A 100 0.54 -5.58 -11.44
C MET A 100 -0.78 -5.14 -10.84
N VAL A 101 -1.31 -5.95 -9.94
CA VAL A 101 -2.33 -5.52 -8.97
C VAL A 101 -1.61 -4.81 -7.81
N PRO A 102 -1.88 -3.53 -7.53
CA PRO A 102 -1.17 -2.80 -6.47
C PRO A 102 -1.29 -3.47 -5.10
N ARG A 103 -2.47 -3.96 -4.69
CA ARG A 103 -2.61 -4.71 -3.44
C ARG A 103 -1.65 -5.90 -3.33
N GLU A 104 -1.48 -6.68 -4.40
CA GLU A 104 -0.56 -7.82 -4.41
C GLU A 104 0.90 -7.35 -4.28
N ALA A 105 1.26 -6.25 -4.94
CA ALA A 105 2.60 -5.67 -4.84
C ALA A 105 2.93 -5.24 -3.40
N TRP A 106 1.99 -4.57 -2.71
CA TRP A 106 2.16 -4.13 -1.33
C TRP A 106 2.25 -5.32 -0.36
N ALA A 107 1.44 -6.35 -0.60
CA ALA A 107 1.52 -7.60 0.17
C ALA A 107 2.89 -8.27 0.02
N MET A 108 3.47 -8.29 -1.18
CA MET A 108 4.80 -8.87 -1.40
C MET A 108 5.93 -8.02 -0.80
N LEU A 109 5.80 -6.69 -0.78
CA LEU A 109 6.71 -5.81 -0.01
C LEU A 109 6.64 -6.10 1.50
N CYS A 110 5.45 -6.43 2.02
CA CYS A 110 5.31 -6.79 3.42
C CYS A 110 5.78 -8.23 3.72
N LYS A 111 5.66 -9.14 2.77
CA LYS A 111 6.05 -10.54 2.92
C LYS A 111 7.55 -10.76 2.78
N ASP A 112 8.13 -10.27 1.70
CA ASP A 112 9.50 -10.58 1.28
C ASP A 112 10.41 -9.34 1.23
N GLY A 113 9.82 -8.14 1.14
CA GLY A 113 10.57 -6.90 0.94
C GLY A 113 11.17 -6.79 -0.46
N VAL A 114 12.23 -6.00 -0.58
CA VAL A 114 12.87 -5.70 -1.86
C VAL A 114 14.38 -5.51 -1.70
N PRO A 115 15.24 -6.18 -2.50
CA PRO A 115 16.68 -6.01 -2.39
C PRO A 115 17.15 -4.70 -3.04
N PRO A 116 18.39 -4.26 -2.74
CA PRO A 116 19.01 -3.13 -3.42
C PRO A 116 19.01 -3.29 -4.95
N PHE A 117 18.89 -2.17 -5.67
CA PHE A 117 18.86 -2.15 -7.14
C PHE A 117 20.10 -2.79 -7.75
N GLU A 118 21.28 -2.59 -7.15
CA GLU A 118 22.55 -3.13 -7.65
C GLU A 118 22.61 -4.66 -7.66
N ASP A 119 21.83 -5.32 -6.79
CA ASP A 119 21.78 -6.79 -6.71
C ASP A 119 20.88 -7.41 -7.81
N LEU A 120 19.87 -6.66 -8.27
CA LEU A 120 18.99 -7.00 -9.39
C LEU A 120 18.64 -5.74 -10.19
N SER A 121 19.59 -5.30 -11.03
CA SER A 121 19.51 -4.05 -11.79
C SER A 121 18.79 -4.22 -13.14
N PHE A 122 17.65 -4.92 -13.14
CA PHE A 122 16.91 -5.26 -14.36
C PHE A 122 15.53 -4.57 -14.39
N VAL A 123 15.19 -4.06 -15.57
CA VAL A 123 13.89 -3.44 -15.92
C VAL A 123 13.51 -4.00 -17.28
N GLY A 124 12.33 -4.59 -17.40
CA GLY A 124 11.92 -5.30 -18.62
C GLY A 124 10.51 -5.88 -18.53
N SER A 125 10.26 -6.94 -19.29
CA SER A 125 8.97 -7.65 -19.27
C SER A 125 8.76 -8.42 -17.96
N PHE A 126 7.50 -8.78 -17.67
CA PHE A 126 7.15 -9.58 -16.51
C PHE A 126 7.86 -10.94 -16.55
N GLY A 127 7.85 -11.61 -17.70
CA GLY A 127 8.47 -12.93 -17.85
C GLY A 127 9.98 -12.92 -17.52
N GLU A 128 10.69 -11.89 -17.95
CA GLU A 128 12.12 -11.73 -17.64
C GLU A 128 12.34 -11.43 -16.15
N CYS A 129 11.59 -10.47 -15.59
CA CYS A 129 11.70 -10.12 -14.17
C CYS A 129 11.38 -11.32 -13.27
N TYR A 130 10.31 -12.04 -13.57
CA TYR A 130 9.91 -13.26 -12.86
C TYR A 130 11.01 -14.33 -12.93
N GLY A 131 11.61 -14.54 -14.11
CA GLY A 131 12.72 -15.45 -14.30
C GLY A 131 13.97 -15.08 -13.49
N TYR A 132 14.34 -13.79 -13.47
CA TYR A 132 15.47 -13.31 -12.66
C TYR A 132 15.22 -13.45 -11.17
N VAL A 133 14.00 -13.11 -10.70
CA VAL A 133 13.62 -13.28 -9.29
C VAL A 133 13.67 -14.75 -8.91
N TRP A 134 13.10 -15.64 -9.73
CA TRP A 134 13.15 -17.09 -9.49
C TRP A 134 14.58 -17.60 -9.30
N GLN A 135 15.51 -17.21 -10.19
CA GLN A 135 16.91 -17.64 -10.12
C GLN A 135 17.66 -17.07 -8.91
N LYS A 136 17.33 -15.85 -8.48
CA LYS A 136 18.06 -15.11 -7.44
C LYS A 136 17.37 -15.10 -6.07
N ARG A 137 16.18 -15.68 -5.94
CA ARG A 137 15.32 -15.56 -4.75
C ARG A 137 16.07 -15.91 -3.46
N GLU A 138 16.66 -17.09 -3.39
CA GLU A 138 17.37 -17.55 -2.19
C GLU A 138 18.60 -16.69 -1.86
N ALA A 139 19.34 -16.25 -2.88
CA ALA A 139 20.53 -15.43 -2.69
C ALA A 139 20.21 -14.01 -2.20
N LEU A 140 19.07 -13.45 -2.61
CA LEU A 140 18.67 -12.08 -2.29
C LEU A 140 17.66 -11.97 -1.16
N LYS A 141 17.05 -13.08 -0.71
CA LYS A 141 16.02 -13.10 0.34
C LYS A 141 16.38 -12.28 1.56
N LYS A 142 17.55 -12.53 2.17
CA LYS A 142 18.01 -11.81 3.37
C LYS A 142 18.21 -10.31 3.13
N LYS A 143 18.64 -9.93 1.92
CA LYS A 143 18.81 -8.52 1.57
C LYS A 143 17.47 -7.84 1.34
N ALA A 144 16.51 -8.55 0.75
CA ALA A 144 15.15 -8.08 0.55
C ALA A 144 14.41 -7.90 1.88
N GLU A 145 14.63 -8.83 2.82
CA GLU A 145 14.04 -8.80 4.17
C GLU A 145 14.39 -7.52 4.96
N ASN A 146 15.55 -6.90 4.68
CA ASN A 146 15.95 -5.63 5.32
C ASN A 146 15.07 -4.44 4.95
N PHE A 147 14.34 -4.53 3.85
CA PHE A 147 13.48 -3.46 3.32
C PHE A 147 12.01 -3.92 3.29
N LYS A 148 11.64 -4.80 4.23
CA LYS A 148 10.26 -5.24 4.42
C LYS A 148 9.44 -4.14 5.06
N LYS A 149 8.21 -4.00 4.56
CA LYS A 149 7.21 -3.08 5.12
C LYS A 149 6.32 -3.80 6.13
N LYS A 150 5.88 -3.12 7.18
CA LYS A 150 5.04 -3.77 8.20
C LYS A 150 3.59 -3.92 7.77
N SER A 151 3.06 -2.97 7.01
CA SER A 151 1.66 -2.95 6.60
C SER A 151 1.43 -2.10 5.35
N TYR A 152 0.23 -2.20 4.81
CA TYR A 152 -0.32 -1.29 3.82
C TYR A 152 -1.80 -1.03 4.14
N VAL A 153 -2.26 0.19 3.85
CA VAL A 153 -3.64 0.61 4.14
C VAL A 153 -4.27 1.22 2.90
N ALA A 154 -5.55 0.91 2.68
CA ALA A 154 -6.39 1.55 1.69
C ALA A 154 -6.90 2.89 2.23
N LEU A 155 -6.80 3.94 1.42
CA LEU A 155 -7.29 5.29 1.77
C LEU A 155 -8.63 5.57 1.09
N GLU A 156 -9.46 6.38 1.74
CA GLU A 156 -10.72 6.82 1.13
C GLU A 156 -10.48 7.78 -0.03
N LEU A 157 -11.10 7.48 -1.17
CA LEU A 157 -11.04 8.38 -2.33
C LEU A 157 -11.72 9.70 -1.99
N LYS A 158 -11.11 10.81 -2.45
CA LYS A 158 -11.64 12.17 -2.28
C LYS A 158 -11.74 12.61 -0.79
N ASN A 159 -11.19 11.87 0.16
CA ASN A 159 -11.01 12.36 1.53
C ASN A 159 -9.67 13.09 1.66
N LYS A 160 -9.66 14.41 1.42
CA LYS A 160 -8.42 15.21 1.45
C LYS A 160 -7.68 15.14 2.79
N ASP A 161 -8.39 15.00 3.90
CA ASP A 161 -7.77 15.02 5.24
C ASP A 161 -7.11 13.67 5.55
N GLU A 162 -7.76 12.57 5.19
CA GLU A 162 -7.17 11.23 5.30
C GLU A 162 -5.95 11.07 4.39
N ILE A 163 -6.01 11.57 3.14
CA ILE A 163 -4.88 11.53 2.21
C ILE A 163 -3.69 12.32 2.76
N ARG A 164 -3.92 13.56 3.23
CA ARG A 164 -2.86 14.39 3.83
C ARG A 164 -2.29 13.76 5.10
N THR A 165 -3.14 13.17 5.94
CA THR A 165 -2.71 12.45 7.14
C THR A 165 -1.83 11.25 6.76
N ALA A 166 -2.23 10.47 5.76
CA ALA A 166 -1.44 9.34 5.28
C ALA A 166 -0.06 9.80 4.78
N ILE A 167 0.01 10.90 4.02
CA ILE A 167 1.28 11.43 3.53
C ILE A 167 2.20 11.86 4.68
N ILE A 168 1.64 12.47 5.74
CA ILE A 168 2.41 12.89 6.92
C ILE A 168 2.86 11.71 7.78
N LYS A 169 2.01 10.69 7.94
CA LYS A 169 2.23 9.58 8.87
C LYS A 169 2.96 8.39 8.26
N CYS A 170 2.76 8.15 6.97
CA CYS A 170 3.29 7.00 6.24
C CYS A 170 4.41 7.39 5.28
N GLY A 171 4.60 8.68 4.98
CA GLY A 171 5.51 9.11 3.92
C GLY A 171 4.83 9.08 2.54
N ALA A 172 5.57 8.74 1.49
CA ALA A 172 5.04 8.71 0.14
C ALA A 172 3.94 7.63 0.01
N ILE A 173 2.90 7.94 -0.78
CA ILE A 173 1.77 7.03 -1.00
C ILE A 173 1.61 6.70 -2.48
N ASN A 174 1.00 5.56 -2.77
CA ASN A 174 0.62 5.18 -4.12
C ASN A 174 -0.70 5.87 -4.52
N VAL A 175 -0.76 6.32 -5.77
CA VAL A 175 -1.97 6.76 -6.45
C VAL A 175 -2.09 5.99 -7.76
N SER A 176 -3.11 5.14 -7.89
CA SER A 176 -3.45 4.55 -9.17
C SER A 176 -4.52 5.39 -9.86
N ILE A 177 -4.31 5.65 -11.15
CA ILE A 177 -5.19 6.48 -11.98
C ILE A 177 -5.63 5.75 -13.24
N ALA A 178 -6.83 6.05 -13.71
CA ALA A 178 -7.20 5.90 -15.11
C ALA A 178 -6.52 7.02 -15.90
N VAL A 179 -5.70 6.65 -16.89
CA VAL A 179 -4.98 7.62 -17.72
C VAL A 179 -5.89 8.11 -18.83
N HIS A 180 -5.99 9.43 -18.89
CA HIS A 180 -6.69 10.20 -19.90
C HIS A 180 -5.69 11.11 -20.64
N ARG A 181 -6.14 11.77 -21.70
CA ARG A 181 -5.27 12.58 -22.57
C ARG A 181 -4.60 13.75 -21.84
N ASP A 182 -5.29 14.34 -20.85
CA ASP A 182 -4.76 15.41 -20.01
C ASP A 182 -3.56 14.96 -19.18
N PHE A 183 -3.52 13.70 -18.75
CA PHE A 183 -2.37 13.14 -18.03
C PHE A 183 -1.18 12.85 -18.97
N ASP A 184 -1.43 12.38 -20.19
CA ASP A 184 -0.36 12.18 -21.18
C ASP A 184 0.29 13.53 -21.60
N LYS A 185 -0.41 14.66 -21.41
CA LYS A 185 -0.01 16.00 -21.88
C LYS A 185 0.03 17.05 -20.76
N VAL A 186 0.41 16.66 -19.55
CA VAL A 186 0.65 17.62 -18.46
C VAL A 186 1.62 18.70 -18.95
N SER A 187 1.24 19.96 -18.75
CA SER A 187 2.03 21.14 -19.12
C SER A 187 3.24 21.33 -18.20
N ASP A 188 4.17 22.18 -18.62
CA ASP A 188 5.41 22.49 -17.88
C ASP A 188 5.15 23.17 -16.52
N ASP A 189 3.96 23.73 -16.30
CA ASP A 189 3.53 24.25 -14.99
C ASP A 189 3.12 23.13 -14.02
N GLY A 190 2.91 21.91 -14.52
CA GLY A 190 2.59 20.71 -13.77
C GLY A 190 1.12 20.58 -13.35
N PHE A 191 0.27 21.58 -13.53
CA PHE A 191 -1.07 21.58 -12.91
C PHE A 191 -2.10 20.80 -13.73
N LEU A 192 -2.74 19.83 -13.09
CA LEU A 192 -3.94 19.18 -13.59
C LEU A 192 -5.21 19.88 -13.08
N THR A 193 -6.31 19.71 -13.82
CA THR A 193 -7.65 20.08 -13.33
C THR A 193 -8.31 18.87 -12.67
N SER A 194 -9.47 19.05 -12.01
CA SER A 194 -10.23 17.92 -11.46
C SER A 194 -10.89 17.04 -12.55
N TYR A 195 -10.97 17.54 -13.78
CA TYR A 195 -11.60 16.86 -14.92
C TYR A 195 -10.56 16.12 -15.76
N THR A 196 -11.04 15.12 -16.48
CA THR A 196 -10.26 14.29 -17.42
C THR A 196 -10.67 14.59 -18.85
N ASP A 197 -9.72 14.51 -19.78
CA ASP A 197 -9.97 14.71 -21.22
C ASP A 197 -9.90 13.38 -22.01
N GLY A 198 -10.90 13.13 -22.85
CA GLY A 198 -10.95 11.95 -23.71
C GLY A 198 -11.24 10.63 -22.98
N ASN A 199 -11.06 9.53 -23.70
CA ASN A 199 -11.32 8.18 -23.20
C ASN A 199 -10.19 7.65 -22.32
N VAL A 200 -10.52 6.70 -21.44
CA VAL A 200 -9.53 5.95 -20.66
C VAL A 200 -8.63 5.16 -21.61
N ARG A 201 -7.32 5.37 -21.51
CA ARG A 201 -6.29 4.63 -22.25
C ARG A 201 -5.87 3.35 -21.54
N GLY A 202 -5.93 3.36 -20.21
CA GLY A 202 -5.59 2.26 -19.32
C GLY A 202 -5.32 2.80 -17.92
N TYR A 203 -4.64 2.02 -17.07
CA TYR A 203 -4.43 2.38 -15.67
C TYR A 203 -2.96 2.44 -15.31
N HIS A 204 -2.57 3.48 -14.58
CA HIS A 204 -1.18 3.79 -14.26
C HIS A 204 -1.00 4.05 -12.78
N SER A 205 0.19 3.76 -12.25
CA SER A 205 0.54 3.96 -10.85
C SER A 205 1.61 5.05 -10.76
N VAL A 206 1.36 6.02 -9.90
CA VAL A 206 2.27 7.13 -9.61
C VAL A 206 2.45 7.30 -8.11
N THR A 207 3.51 8.00 -7.72
CA THR A 207 3.85 8.22 -6.30
C THR A 207 3.45 9.62 -5.89
N CYS A 208 2.68 9.77 -4.81
CA CYS A 208 2.42 11.05 -4.18
C CYS A 208 3.42 11.27 -3.04
N VAL A 209 4.22 12.33 -3.15
CA VAL A 209 5.33 12.63 -2.22
C VAL A 209 5.05 13.87 -1.36
N GLY A 210 3.84 14.42 -1.43
CA GLY A 210 3.52 15.64 -0.74
C GLY A 210 2.18 16.22 -1.16
N PHE A 211 1.85 17.36 -0.59
CA PHE A 211 0.67 18.11 -0.97
C PHE A 211 0.90 19.61 -0.80
N MET A 212 0.08 20.40 -1.49
CA MET A 212 0.02 21.83 -1.35
C MET A 212 -1.41 22.34 -1.48
N GLU A 213 -1.69 23.46 -0.82
CA GLU A 213 -2.96 24.17 -0.96
C GLU A 213 -2.77 25.42 -1.82
N LYS A 214 -3.62 25.55 -2.84
CA LYS A 214 -3.61 26.69 -3.77
C LYS A 214 -5.04 27.00 -4.18
N ASN A 215 -5.48 28.24 -4.00
CA ASN A 215 -6.84 28.70 -4.35
C ASN A 215 -7.95 27.78 -3.76
N ASP A 216 -7.87 27.48 -2.46
CA ASP A 216 -8.81 26.63 -1.73
C ASP A 216 -8.92 25.17 -2.25
N MET A 217 -7.98 24.73 -3.09
CA MET A 217 -7.86 23.37 -3.59
C MET A 217 -6.58 22.70 -3.06
N VAL A 218 -6.71 21.45 -2.61
CA VAL A 218 -5.57 20.61 -2.25
C VAL A 218 -5.06 19.89 -3.50
N TYR A 219 -3.80 20.11 -3.82
CA TYR A 219 -3.06 19.42 -4.86
C TYR A 219 -2.09 18.43 -4.23
N LEU A 220 -2.08 17.21 -4.75
CA LEU A 220 -1.10 16.17 -4.49
C LEU A 220 0.13 16.42 -5.37
N ILE A 221 1.33 16.32 -4.79
CA ILE A 221 2.59 16.42 -5.52
C ILE A 221 2.93 15.02 -6.02
N ILE A 222 2.72 14.80 -7.31
CA ILE A 222 2.82 13.48 -7.94
C ILE A 222 4.13 13.37 -8.71
N VAL A 223 4.89 12.33 -8.40
CA VAL A 223 6.10 11.90 -9.12
C VAL A 223 5.74 10.75 -10.04
N ASN A 224 6.03 10.91 -11.32
CA ASN A 224 5.79 9.90 -12.34
C ASN A 224 7.09 9.14 -12.70
N SER A 225 6.94 7.99 -13.33
CA SER A 225 8.02 7.12 -13.79
C SER A 225 8.25 7.19 -15.30
N TRP A 226 8.08 8.37 -15.91
CA TRP A 226 8.26 8.62 -17.36
C TRP A 226 9.43 9.55 -17.69
N GLY A 227 10.34 9.76 -16.73
CA GLY A 227 11.49 10.64 -16.87
C GLY A 227 11.17 12.12 -16.70
N LYS A 228 12.22 12.94 -16.67
CA LYS A 228 12.12 14.38 -16.40
C LYS A 228 11.47 15.19 -17.52
N GLU A 229 11.42 14.65 -18.74
CA GLU A 229 10.80 15.31 -19.89
C GLU A 229 9.27 15.30 -19.85
N TRP A 230 8.65 14.59 -18.90
CA TRP A 230 7.20 14.58 -18.72
C TRP A 230 6.76 15.61 -17.68
N GLY A 231 5.75 16.42 -18.00
CA GLY A 231 5.19 17.41 -17.09
C GLY A 231 6.23 18.40 -16.57
N LYS A 232 6.16 18.74 -15.28
CA LYS A 232 7.13 19.63 -14.62
C LYS A 232 8.32 18.82 -14.12
N ASN A 233 9.33 18.58 -14.95
CA ASN A 233 10.53 17.82 -14.58
C ASN A 233 10.23 16.41 -14.02
N GLY A 234 9.20 15.73 -14.52
CA GLY A 234 8.72 14.43 -14.02
C GLY A 234 7.63 14.50 -12.95
N ILE A 235 7.20 15.71 -12.59
CA ILE A 235 6.22 15.98 -11.53
C ILE A 235 4.94 16.59 -12.11
N CYS A 236 3.80 16.30 -11.49
CA CYS A 236 2.58 17.07 -11.67
C CYS A 236 1.90 17.39 -10.33
N TYR A 237 1.04 18.40 -10.34
CA TYR A 237 0.18 18.78 -9.22
C TYR A 237 -1.24 18.31 -9.55
N MET A 238 -1.66 17.23 -8.90
CA MET A 238 -2.94 16.58 -9.14
C MET A 238 -3.95 16.95 -8.05
N PRO A 239 -5.12 17.51 -8.37
CA PRO A 239 -6.15 17.74 -7.36
C PRO A 239 -6.50 16.44 -6.62
N TYR A 240 -6.68 16.50 -5.29
CA TYR A 240 -7.05 15.31 -4.49
C TYR A 240 -8.34 14.61 -4.97
N ASN A 241 -9.19 15.35 -5.68
CA ASN A 241 -10.46 14.90 -6.25
C ASN A 241 -10.40 14.71 -7.77
N TYR A 242 -9.21 14.56 -8.36
CA TYR A 242 -9.03 14.24 -9.77
C TYR A 242 -9.84 13.00 -10.15
N ARG A 243 -10.71 13.12 -11.16
CA ARG A 243 -11.66 12.06 -11.55
C ARG A 243 -10.99 10.76 -12.00
N GLY A 244 -9.73 10.84 -12.44
CA GLY A 244 -8.96 9.67 -12.84
C GLY A 244 -8.54 8.76 -11.68
N ILE A 245 -8.49 9.23 -10.42
CA ILE A 245 -8.03 8.41 -9.29
C ILE A 245 -8.95 7.20 -9.08
N GLN A 246 -8.36 6.00 -9.02
CA GLN A 246 -9.08 4.73 -8.87
C GLN A 246 -8.85 4.05 -7.52
N GLU A 247 -7.63 4.12 -6.99
CA GLU A 247 -7.26 3.56 -5.68
C GLU A 247 -6.08 4.34 -5.11
N LEU A 248 -5.99 4.36 -3.78
CA LEU A 248 -4.99 5.07 -3.01
C LEU A 248 -4.49 4.13 -1.91
N TRP A 249 -3.18 3.95 -1.82
CA TRP A 249 -2.56 3.05 -0.86
C TRP A 249 -1.40 3.72 -0.14
N ALA A 250 -1.39 3.64 1.18
CA ALA A 250 -0.22 4.00 1.98
C ALA A 250 0.47 2.71 2.45
N ILE A 251 1.72 2.51 2.04
CA ILE A 251 2.59 1.46 2.57
C ILE A 251 3.28 2.05 3.82
N THR A 252 3.35 1.31 4.92
CA THR A 252 3.74 1.89 6.21
C THR A 252 4.45 0.91 7.14
N ASP A 253 5.36 1.45 7.94
CA ASP A 253 6.01 0.77 9.06
C ASP A 253 5.35 1.08 10.41
N MET A 254 4.17 1.71 10.41
CA MET A 254 3.32 1.84 11.59
C MET A 254 2.74 0.48 12.01
N LYS A 255 2.60 0.30 13.32
CA LYS A 255 1.87 -0.83 13.89
C LYS A 255 0.39 -0.46 14.01
N ARG A 256 -0.49 -1.42 13.73
CA ARG A 256 -1.93 -1.29 13.95
C ARG A 256 -2.20 -1.03 15.44
N ARG A 257 -3.18 -0.19 15.73
CA ARG A 257 -3.68 0.02 17.09
C ARG A 257 -4.35 -1.27 17.57
N VAL A 258 -3.97 -1.73 18.75
CA VAL A 258 -4.70 -2.80 19.44
C VAL A 258 -5.88 -2.14 20.12
N VAL A 259 -7.10 -2.55 19.76
CA VAL A 259 -8.32 -2.12 20.45
C VAL A 259 -8.68 -3.21 21.45
N GLU A 260 -8.51 -2.92 22.74
CA GLU A 260 -9.00 -3.79 23.81
C GLU A 260 -10.51 -3.58 23.97
N ALA A 261 -11.30 -4.59 23.60
CA ALA A 261 -12.75 -4.60 23.81
C ALA A 261 -13.10 -5.52 24.98
N THR A 262 -13.68 -4.97 26.04
CA THR A 262 -14.25 -5.78 27.13
C THR A 262 -15.66 -6.18 26.75
N THR A 263 -15.89 -7.48 26.52
CA THR A 263 -17.24 -8.05 26.36
C THR A 263 -17.56 -8.91 27.58
N GLU A 264 -18.72 -8.69 28.20
CA GLU A 264 -19.19 -9.55 29.29
C GLU A 264 -19.57 -10.93 28.73
N ALA A 265 -18.94 -11.98 29.27
CA ALA A 265 -19.35 -13.36 29.01
C ALA A 265 -20.63 -13.69 29.79
N ILE A 266 -21.60 -14.32 29.13
CA ILE A 266 -22.86 -14.75 29.74
C ILE A 266 -22.80 -16.26 29.99
N VAL A 267 -23.10 -16.68 31.21
CA VAL A 267 -23.20 -18.11 31.57
C VAL A 267 -24.61 -18.60 31.30
N ILE A 268 -24.76 -19.61 30.45
CA ILE A 268 -26.02 -20.30 30.16
C ILE A 268 -26.01 -21.69 30.80
N PRO A 269 -26.99 -22.02 31.66
CA PRO A 269 -27.14 -23.36 32.21
C PRO A 269 -27.40 -24.43 31.11
N PRO A 270 -26.86 -25.66 31.21
CA PRO A 270 -25.93 -26.14 32.22
C PRO A 270 -24.47 -25.96 31.75
N GLY A 271 -23.80 -24.90 32.23
CA GLY A 271 -22.34 -24.75 32.11
C GLY A 271 -21.80 -24.32 30.75
N HIS A 272 -22.64 -23.79 29.86
CA HIS A 272 -22.18 -23.21 28.59
C HIS A 272 -21.87 -21.72 28.79
N PHE A 273 -20.77 -21.23 28.22
CA PHE A 273 -20.47 -19.81 28.17
C PHE A 273 -20.82 -19.29 26.78
N VAL A 274 -21.51 -18.16 26.70
CA VAL A 274 -21.78 -17.44 25.47
C VAL A 274 -21.14 -16.07 25.58
N ILE A 275 -20.17 -15.80 24.73
CA ILE A 275 -19.63 -14.46 24.51
C ILE A 275 -20.52 -13.82 23.44
N PRO A 276 -21.16 -12.66 23.70
CA PRO A 276 -21.87 -11.90 22.68
C PRO A 276 -20.97 -11.68 21.45
N PHE A 277 -21.31 -12.36 20.35
CA PHE A 277 -20.54 -12.51 19.11
C PHE A 277 -20.17 -11.19 18.38
N ARG A 278 -20.59 -10.03 18.87
CA ARG A 278 -20.40 -8.75 18.19
C ARG A 278 -18.95 -8.26 18.23
N GLY A 279 -18.21 -8.57 19.30
CA GLY A 279 -16.77 -8.26 19.40
C GLY A 279 -15.87 -9.21 18.61
N LEU A 280 -16.37 -10.42 18.28
CA LEU A 280 -15.59 -11.40 17.53
C LEU A 280 -15.58 -11.14 16.01
N PHE A 281 -16.52 -10.36 15.48
CA PHE A 281 -16.46 -9.86 14.08
C PHE A 281 -15.42 -8.74 13.91
N GLU A 282 -15.09 -7.99 14.97
CA GLU A 282 -13.92 -7.10 14.96
C GLU A 282 -12.63 -7.90 15.18
N ALA A 283 -12.71 -9.02 15.90
CA ALA A 283 -11.63 -10.00 16.09
C ALA A 283 -11.64 -11.16 15.06
N GLU A 284 -12.35 -11.03 13.93
CA GLU A 284 -12.45 -12.07 12.88
C GLU A 284 -11.13 -12.32 12.15
N ASN A 285 -10.10 -11.56 12.52
CA ASN A 285 -8.79 -11.59 11.93
C ASN A 285 -7.73 -11.98 12.98
N ALA A 286 -7.96 -12.89 13.94
CA ALA A 286 -6.96 -13.22 14.98
C ALA A 286 -5.98 -14.38 14.61
N GLU A 287 -4.65 -14.15 14.66
CA GLU A 287 -3.54 -15.12 14.64
C GLU A 287 -3.61 -16.01 15.86
N GLU A 288 -3.86 -15.40 17.01
CA GLU A 288 -3.74 -16.03 18.31
C GLU A 288 -4.79 -15.44 19.24
N ILE A 289 -5.46 -16.30 20.01
CA ILE A 289 -6.35 -15.86 21.08
C ILE A 289 -5.79 -16.43 22.38
N ASN A 290 -5.24 -15.55 23.21
CA ASN A 290 -4.71 -15.87 24.53
C ASN A 290 -5.79 -15.75 25.58
N TRP A 291 -5.86 -16.73 26.48
CA TRP A 291 -6.86 -16.79 27.53
C TRP A 291 -6.20 -16.67 28.90
N GLY A 292 -6.84 -15.96 29.81
CA GLY A 292 -6.36 -15.85 31.19
C GLY A 292 -7.47 -15.56 32.18
N TRP A 293 -7.07 -15.50 33.44
CA TRP A 293 -7.94 -15.15 34.56
C TRP A 293 -7.39 -13.89 35.20
N ASP A 294 -8.24 -12.89 35.43
CA ASP A 294 -7.86 -11.74 36.23
C ASP A 294 -7.79 -12.10 37.72
N LYS A 295 -7.25 -11.17 38.51
CA LYS A 295 -7.09 -11.30 39.96
C LYS A 295 -8.40 -11.50 40.74
N ASP A 296 -9.53 -11.22 40.11
CA ASP A 296 -10.87 -11.32 40.68
C ASP A 296 -11.61 -12.58 40.16
N GLY A 297 -10.93 -13.45 39.41
CA GLY A 297 -11.45 -14.71 38.89
C GLY A 297 -12.33 -14.57 37.65
N LYS A 298 -12.29 -13.44 36.94
CA LYS A 298 -12.96 -13.29 35.64
C LYS A 298 -12.05 -13.78 34.52
N VAL A 299 -12.63 -14.52 33.58
CA VAL A 299 -11.95 -14.96 32.36
C VAL A 299 -11.83 -13.78 31.40
N TYR A 300 -10.65 -13.62 30.79
CA TYR A 300 -10.44 -12.70 29.67
C TYR A 300 -9.86 -13.43 28.46
N ALA A 301 -9.99 -12.80 27.29
CA ALA A 301 -9.39 -13.23 26.03
C ALA A 301 -8.68 -12.05 25.37
N GLU A 302 -7.48 -12.29 24.84
CA GLU A 302 -6.67 -11.33 24.08
C GLU A 302 -6.47 -11.88 22.66
N ALA A 303 -6.80 -11.11 21.64
CA ALA A 303 -6.69 -11.53 20.24
C ALA A 303 -5.55 -10.78 19.50
N ILE A 304 -4.57 -11.50 18.98
CA ILE A 304 -3.48 -11.03 18.09
C ILE A 304 -3.93 -11.25 16.65
N LEU A 305 -3.71 -10.35 15.67
CA LEU A 305 -4.34 -10.41 14.33
C LEU A 305 -3.34 -10.53 13.12
N PRO A 306 -3.47 -11.44 12.10
CA PRO A 306 -2.55 -11.63 10.97
C PRO A 306 -2.96 -10.85 9.72
N PRO A 307 -2.03 -10.69 8.77
CA PRO A 307 -2.38 -10.49 7.37
C PRO A 307 -3.10 -11.73 6.76
N ALA A 308 -4.38 -11.55 6.43
CA ALA A 308 -5.21 -12.24 5.44
C ALA A 308 -4.91 -13.72 5.05
N LYS A 309 -5.64 -14.69 5.64
CA LYS A 309 -5.92 -16.03 5.05
C LYS A 309 -7.37 -16.46 5.34
N ARG A 310 -7.97 -17.29 4.47
CA ARG A 310 -9.31 -17.86 4.70
C ARG A 310 -9.23 -18.98 5.75
N ARG A 311 -10.18 -19.06 6.68
CA ARG A 311 -10.22 -20.10 7.71
C ARG A 311 -11.66 -20.57 7.96
N LYS A 312 -11.81 -21.84 8.34
CA LYS A 312 -13.07 -22.44 8.77
C LYS A 312 -12.98 -22.77 10.24
N ILE A 313 -13.88 -22.22 11.03
CA ILE A 313 -13.94 -22.44 12.48
C ILE A 313 -15.14 -23.32 12.78
N HIS A 314 -14.93 -24.37 13.57
CA HIS A 314 -16.02 -25.21 14.06
C HIS A 314 -15.74 -25.68 15.49
N VAL A 315 -16.83 -25.91 16.22
CA VAL A 315 -16.80 -26.50 17.55
C VAL A 315 -17.40 -27.89 17.42
N LEU A 316 -16.60 -28.91 17.78
CA LEU A 316 -17.09 -30.28 17.82
C LEU A 316 -17.99 -30.44 19.04
N GLU A 317 -19.13 -31.10 18.85
CA GLU A 317 -20.08 -31.36 19.92
C GLU A 317 -19.39 -32.09 21.09
N GLY A 318 -19.46 -31.50 22.29
CA GLY A 318 -18.81 -32.02 23.50
C GLY A 318 -17.36 -31.60 23.72
N SER A 319 -16.75 -30.83 22.81
CA SER A 319 -15.41 -30.26 22.99
C SER A 319 -15.43 -28.96 23.80
N LYS A 320 -14.44 -28.76 24.66
CA LYS A 320 -14.14 -27.45 25.29
C LYS A 320 -13.23 -26.58 24.43
N ASP A 321 -12.65 -27.15 23.38
CA ASP A 321 -11.68 -26.51 22.52
C ASP A 321 -12.32 -26.12 21.18
N ILE A 322 -11.95 -24.94 20.68
CA ILE A 322 -12.33 -24.43 19.35
C ILE A 322 -11.28 -24.93 18.34
N VAL A 323 -11.74 -25.52 17.23
CA VAL A 323 -10.86 -25.95 16.15
C VAL A 323 -10.89 -24.92 15.03
N VAL A 324 -9.70 -24.40 14.68
CA VAL A 324 -9.50 -23.45 13.58
C VAL A 324 -8.74 -24.15 12.47
N GLU A 325 -9.40 -24.36 11.33
CA GLU A 325 -8.79 -24.93 10.13
C GLU A 325 -8.42 -23.79 9.16
N THR A 326 -7.19 -23.79 8.65
CA THR A 326 -6.78 -22.84 7.60
C THR A 326 -7.21 -23.40 6.25
N LEU A 327 -8.05 -22.67 5.53
CA LEU A 327 -8.45 -23.02 4.17
C LEU A 327 -7.49 -22.31 3.21
N GLU A 328 -6.93 -23.05 2.25
CA GLU A 328 -6.00 -22.52 1.23
C GLU A 328 -6.53 -21.27 0.51
#